data_AF-A0A5C5Y6S6-F1
#
_entry.id   AF-A0A5C5Y6S6-F1
#
_cell.length_a   1.000
_cell.length_b   1.000
_cell.length_c   1.000
_cell.angle_alpha   90.00
_cell.angle_beta   90.00
_cell.angle_gamma   90.00
#
_symmetry.space_group_name_H-M   'P 1'
#
loop_
_entity.id
_entity.type
_entity.pdbx_description
1 polymer ?
#
loop_
_entity_poly.entity_id
_entity_poly.type
_entity_poly.pdbx_seq_one_letter_code
_entity_poly.pdbx_strand_id
1 'polypeptide(L)'
;MTNLFRMWNHLVANPISSFRMPRLFAVAALLGLAILAGCNSSSETDVADSDGQPTPPLPQEDETDFAGRPSPTGRPNNNPVAPPISDTAMTPSPTEQGGGNLLDQLAEPPELELAQPPSQATEQLKANLSPDRLAVLLATADREMEMALTMQSDASQQERLAQAKKIADAKLQAARRLASHPDATPEQMTLGKRAELQGLSHLAQLGDLRSAELLEDLASEYVRSESDDLKVDSQLVLIGFGLERLQNGDEQAADDLVQLNRELIEITSDQNVMAIVAMAQARQWLAKLDHPAESDEVRRMILDKFGASSDPNISAMAAQYAGNVKFDAIDQLVAKAIEGQTINPTRWREAVETLLREAPDLLSVRYLCGTTLQFESGNQPELADITYEILEQRFADDASAMGQDVQLALELRDARAEKIGQPIDVPLRSIYGTVDRIEQMQGQVVLMPFWSTRFEDSLQLIPTLQKLESEFPDDVSVVGMNLDPSGDDVRGWMSKAGLELPTVALQQNADESVKVSPVARQFGMGGRPMTVILDRQGIVRKILFGDQNLRATVEALVLADAGQGNP
;
A
#
# COMPACT_ATOMS: atom_id res chain seq x y z
N MET A 1 -9.99 15.51 3.92
CA MET A 1 -9.75 15.59 5.39
C MET A 1 -8.79 14.55 6.00
N THR A 2 -9.04 13.23 5.91
CA THR A 2 -8.62 12.25 6.96
C THR A 2 -7.13 12.08 7.28
N ASN A 3 -6.20 12.16 6.31
CA ASN A 3 -4.79 11.78 6.56
C ASN A 3 -3.94 12.94 7.10
N LEU A 4 -4.02 14.13 6.50
CA LEU A 4 -3.22 15.30 6.88
C LEU A 4 -3.52 15.73 8.33
N PHE A 5 -4.81 15.79 8.68
CA PHE A 5 -5.28 16.17 10.01
C PHE A 5 -5.01 15.11 11.10
N ARG A 6 -5.12 13.80 10.80
CA ARG A 6 -4.71 12.75 11.76
C ARG A 6 -3.23 12.82 12.10
N MET A 7 -2.37 13.13 11.11
CA MET A 7 -0.93 13.24 11.32
C MET A 7 -0.56 14.46 12.16
N TRP A 8 -1.21 15.60 11.91
CA TRP A 8 -1.06 16.83 12.69
C TRP A 8 -1.44 16.61 14.17
N ASN A 9 -2.53 15.88 14.45
CA ASN A 9 -2.94 15.55 15.81
C ASN A 9 -1.87 14.75 16.60
N HIS A 10 -1.23 13.74 16.00
CA HIS A 10 -0.25 12.90 16.71
C HIS A 10 1.06 13.62 17.08
N LEU A 11 1.48 14.64 16.32
CA LEU A 11 2.81 15.24 16.47
C LEU A 11 2.81 16.55 17.28
N VAL A 12 1.71 17.31 17.27
CA VAL A 12 1.61 18.52 18.13
C VAL A 12 1.28 18.16 19.60
N ALA A 13 0.82 16.93 19.87
CA ALA A 13 0.49 16.44 21.22
C ALA A 13 1.69 16.25 22.17
N ASN A 14 2.95 16.36 21.70
CA ASN A 14 4.16 16.14 22.53
C ASN A 14 5.25 17.23 22.38
N PRO A 15 5.05 18.44 22.95
CA PRO A 15 6.14 19.41 23.15
C PRO A 15 6.88 19.25 24.48
N ILE A 16 6.41 18.39 25.41
CA ILE A 16 6.93 18.29 26.79
C ILE A 16 7.67 16.96 27.03
N SER A 17 8.75 16.70 26.29
CA SER A 17 9.71 15.64 26.65
C SER A 17 11.14 15.93 26.20
N SER A 18 11.82 16.82 26.92
CA SER A 18 13.27 16.99 26.82
C SER A 18 14.03 15.82 27.49
N PHE A 19 13.99 14.61 26.92
CA PHE A 19 14.81 13.48 27.40
C PHE A 19 15.23 12.52 26.28
N ARG A 20 16.41 11.91 26.46
CA ARG A 20 17.15 11.11 25.46
C ARG A 20 16.35 9.95 24.85
N MET A 21 16.41 9.81 23.52
CA MET A 21 15.97 8.60 22.80
C MET A 21 16.69 7.33 23.28
N PRO A 22 15.95 6.24 23.59
CA PRO A 22 16.42 4.88 23.40
C PRO A 22 16.10 4.42 21.96
N ARG A 23 17.03 3.66 21.35
CA ARG A 23 16.85 3.07 20.02
C ARG A 23 15.77 1.98 20.04
N LEU A 24 14.56 2.25 19.56
CA LEU A 24 13.55 1.23 19.19
C LEU A 24 12.34 1.87 18.46
N PHE A 25 12.54 2.32 17.22
CA PHE A 25 11.46 2.59 16.26
C PHE A 25 11.89 2.11 14.86
N ALA A 26 11.87 0.79 14.70
CA ALA A 26 11.69 0.13 13.42
C ALA A 26 10.36 -0.65 13.51
N VAL A 27 9.69 -0.86 12.39
CA VAL A 27 8.34 -1.47 12.27
C VAL A 27 7.18 -0.53 12.65
N ALA A 28 6.82 0.37 11.73
CA ALA A 28 5.47 0.94 11.58
C ALA A 28 5.30 1.64 10.20
N ALA A 29 5.70 0.97 9.12
CA ALA A 29 5.63 1.50 7.75
C ALA A 29 5.06 0.44 6.78
N LEU A 30 3.83 0.00 7.05
CA LEU A 30 3.06 -0.92 6.20
C LEU A 30 1.60 -0.95 6.68
N LEU A 31 0.74 -0.12 6.07
CA LEU A 31 -0.73 -0.30 5.93
C LEU A 31 -1.33 0.97 5.29
N GLY A 32 -1.72 0.87 4.02
CA GLY A 32 -2.24 2.02 3.27
C GLY A 32 -2.63 1.75 1.81
N LEU A 33 -2.84 0.48 1.43
CA LEU A 33 -3.25 0.09 0.08
C LEU A 33 -4.22 -1.10 0.21
N ALA A 34 -5.50 -0.76 0.34
CA ALA A 34 -6.61 -1.72 0.42
C ALA A 34 -7.77 -1.24 -0.49
N ILE A 35 -7.66 -1.66 -1.74
CA ILE A 35 -8.71 -2.00 -2.70
C ILE A 35 -10.16 -1.65 -2.27
N LEU A 36 -10.81 -0.78 -3.05
CA LEU A 36 -12.28 -0.77 -3.18
C LEU A 36 -12.68 -1.42 -4.51
N ALA A 37 -12.90 -2.74 -4.47
CA ALA A 37 -13.69 -3.44 -5.47
C ALA A 37 -15.13 -3.46 -4.97
N GLY A 38 -15.96 -2.52 -5.45
CA GLY A 38 -17.38 -2.42 -5.10
C GLY A 38 -18.25 -2.56 -6.35
N CYS A 39 -18.91 -3.71 -6.51
CA CYS A 39 -19.73 -3.97 -7.69
C CYS A 39 -21.07 -3.23 -7.68
N ASN A 40 -21.35 -2.64 -8.84
CA ASN A 40 -22.63 -2.23 -9.41
C ASN A 40 -23.92 -2.86 -8.84
N SER A 41 -24.83 -2.03 -8.36
CA SER A 41 -26.30 -2.10 -8.57
C SER A 41 -26.91 -0.75 -8.11
N SER A 42 -28.00 -0.19 -8.66
CA SER A 42 -28.95 -0.67 -9.67
C SER A 42 -29.58 0.52 -10.42
N SER A 43 -29.87 0.37 -11.72
CA SER A 43 -30.73 1.28 -12.49
C SER A 43 -32.18 0.77 -12.52
N GLU A 44 -33.18 1.65 -12.37
CA GLU A 44 -34.59 1.33 -12.51
C GLU A 44 -34.98 1.06 -13.98
N THR A 45 -35.65 -0.07 -14.27
CA THR A 45 -36.77 -0.18 -15.25
C THR A 45 -37.47 -1.55 -15.18
N ASP A 46 -38.54 -1.60 -14.40
CA ASP A 46 -39.89 -2.13 -14.68
C ASP A 46 -40.18 -3.42 -15.53
N VAL A 47 -41.06 -4.27 -14.96
CA VAL A 47 -42.00 -5.29 -15.52
C VAL A 47 -41.49 -6.57 -16.23
N ALA A 48 -41.71 -7.75 -15.61
CA ALA A 48 -42.64 -8.82 -16.09
C ALA A 48 -42.56 -10.16 -15.30
N ASP A 49 -43.71 -10.82 -15.18
CA ASP A 49 -44.12 -12.01 -14.40
C ASP A 49 -43.33 -13.36 -14.45
N SER A 50 -43.54 -14.14 -13.38
CA SER A 50 -43.91 -15.59 -13.32
C SER A 50 -43.00 -16.62 -12.61
N ASP A 51 -43.60 -17.24 -11.57
CA ASP A 51 -43.55 -18.63 -11.08
C ASP A 51 -42.24 -19.39 -10.72
N GLY A 52 -42.23 -19.98 -9.50
CA GLY A 52 -41.64 -21.33 -9.27
C GLY A 52 -40.67 -21.54 -8.09
N GLN A 53 -41.20 -21.96 -6.93
CA GLN A 53 -40.48 -22.57 -5.77
C GLN A 53 -39.81 -23.94 -6.09
N PRO A 54 -39.04 -24.60 -5.17
CA PRO A 54 -38.23 -24.12 -4.03
C PRO A 54 -36.81 -24.80 -3.91
N THR A 55 -36.04 -24.42 -2.88
CA THR A 55 -34.75 -25.01 -2.46
C THR A 55 -34.83 -26.36 -1.71
N PRO A 56 -33.71 -27.11 -1.66
CA PRO A 56 -33.36 -28.01 -0.54
C PRO A 56 -31.95 -27.72 0.06
N PRO A 57 -31.63 -28.23 1.27
CA PRO A 57 -30.51 -27.76 2.11
C PRO A 57 -29.24 -28.65 2.14
N LEU A 58 -28.18 -28.13 2.77
CA LEU A 58 -26.95 -28.84 3.16
C LEU A 58 -27.17 -29.77 4.38
N PRO A 59 -26.45 -30.90 4.49
CA PRO A 59 -26.34 -31.70 5.72
C PRO A 59 -25.04 -31.43 6.51
N GLN A 60 -25.09 -31.73 7.82
CA GLN A 60 -24.00 -31.65 8.80
C GLN A 60 -23.19 -32.97 8.92
N GLU A 61 -22.02 -32.87 9.56
CA GLU A 61 -21.36 -33.85 10.46
C GLU A 61 -21.00 -35.26 9.97
N ASP A 62 -19.75 -35.70 10.24
CA ASP A 62 -19.52 -36.64 11.37
C ASP A 62 -18.02 -36.80 11.76
N GLU A 63 -17.77 -37.27 12.98
CA GLU A 63 -16.44 -37.54 13.58
C GLU A 63 -15.91 -38.99 13.35
N THR A 64 -14.84 -39.37 14.07
CA THR A 64 -14.27 -40.72 14.33
C THR A 64 -13.25 -41.25 13.29
N ASP A 65 -12.18 -42.01 13.62
CA ASP A 65 -11.62 -42.45 14.91
C ASP A 65 -10.06 -42.68 14.84
N PHE A 66 -9.45 -43.01 15.98
CA PHE A 66 -8.04 -43.31 16.26
C PHE A 66 -7.41 -44.48 15.45
N ALA A 67 -6.09 -44.39 15.18
CA ALA A 67 -5.03 -45.14 15.93
C ALA A 67 -3.67 -45.22 15.19
N GLY A 68 -2.55 -45.03 15.92
CA GLY A 68 -1.20 -45.37 15.41
C GLY A 68 -0.04 -44.63 16.08
N ARG A 69 0.68 -45.28 17.00
CA ARG A 69 1.92 -44.80 17.66
C ARG A 69 3.03 -45.86 17.48
N PRO A 70 4.34 -45.50 17.44
CA PRO A 70 5.07 -45.28 18.70
C PRO A 70 6.17 -44.19 18.69
N SER A 71 6.67 -43.86 19.89
CA SER A 71 7.87 -43.02 20.17
C SER A 71 9.04 -43.90 20.65
N PRO A 72 10.30 -43.41 20.75
CA PRO A 72 10.81 -42.61 21.90
C PRO A 72 11.83 -41.52 21.45
N THR A 73 12.69 -40.82 22.22
CA THR A 73 13.03 -40.62 23.66
C THR A 73 13.16 -39.11 23.94
N GLY A 74 12.96 -38.56 25.15
CA GLY A 74 13.97 -38.51 26.24
C GLY A 74 13.85 -37.17 27.03
N ARG A 75 14.16 -37.15 28.33
CA ARG A 75 13.82 -36.09 29.34
C ARG A 75 15.11 -35.41 29.90
N PRO A 76 15.11 -34.40 30.82
CA PRO A 76 14.08 -34.04 31.82
C PRO A 76 13.74 -32.54 32.04
N ASN A 77 12.82 -32.32 32.98
CA ASN A 77 12.22 -31.05 33.43
C ASN A 77 12.57 -30.80 34.91
N ASN A 78 12.47 -29.57 35.43
CA ASN A 78 12.48 -29.27 36.86
C ASN A 78 11.73 -27.97 37.21
N ASN A 79 10.84 -28.03 38.20
CA ASN A 79 10.02 -26.91 38.70
C ASN A 79 9.73 -27.12 40.21
N PRO A 80 9.85 -26.11 41.09
CA PRO A 80 9.27 -26.10 42.45
C PRO A 80 8.09 -25.10 42.53
N VAL A 81 6.85 -25.47 42.88
CA VAL A 81 6.32 -25.87 44.20
C VAL A 81 6.28 -24.73 45.24
N ALA A 82 5.09 -24.47 45.78
CA ALA A 82 4.78 -23.42 46.76
C ALA A 82 4.41 -23.99 48.16
N PRO A 83 4.43 -23.16 49.25
CA PRO A 83 3.96 -23.54 50.59
C PRO A 83 2.62 -22.87 51.00
N PRO A 84 1.97 -23.26 52.14
CA PRO A 84 0.51 -23.12 52.30
C PRO A 84 -0.02 -22.47 53.62
N ILE A 85 -1.32 -22.08 53.59
CA ILE A 85 -2.35 -21.79 54.64
C ILE A 85 -2.01 -21.24 56.05
N SER A 86 -2.91 -20.37 56.55
CA SER A 86 -3.36 -20.35 57.96
C SER A 86 -4.76 -19.75 58.11
N ASP A 87 -5.56 -20.31 59.02
CA ASP A 87 -6.98 -20.00 59.27
C ASP A 87 -7.22 -18.80 60.19
N THR A 88 -8.40 -18.18 60.11
CA THR A 88 -9.18 -17.79 61.30
C THR A 88 -10.68 -17.71 60.96
N ALA A 89 -11.55 -18.23 61.82
CA ALA A 89 -13.01 -18.15 61.70
C ALA A 89 -13.65 -17.71 63.03
N MET A 90 -14.80 -17.02 62.99
CA MET A 90 -15.86 -17.08 64.03
C MET A 90 -17.17 -16.42 63.54
N THR A 91 -18.29 -16.96 64.04
CA THR A 91 -19.72 -16.70 63.70
C THR A 91 -20.39 -15.80 64.77
N PRO A 92 -21.74 -15.57 64.88
CA PRO A 92 -22.92 -16.00 64.08
C PRO A 92 -24.01 -14.91 63.77
N SER A 93 -25.10 -15.31 63.11
CA SER A 93 -26.37 -14.57 62.82
C SER A 93 -27.32 -14.45 64.04
N PRO A 94 -28.52 -13.81 63.96
CA PRO A 94 -29.75 -14.56 63.56
C PRO A 94 -31.00 -13.78 62.98
N THR A 95 -31.95 -14.55 62.39
CA THR A 95 -33.45 -14.35 62.37
C THR A 95 -34.10 -13.12 61.66
N GLU A 96 -35.30 -13.13 61.04
CA GLU A 96 -36.34 -14.17 60.80
C GLU A 96 -37.38 -13.83 59.68
N GLN A 97 -38.04 -14.87 59.14
CA GLN A 97 -39.44 -14.98 58.61
C GLN A 97 -40.03 -14.05 57.51
N GLY A 98 -40.75 -14.67 56.55
CA GLY A 98 -41.86 -14.05 55.81
C GLY A 98 -42.07 -14.57 54.37
N GLY A 99 -42.91 -15.58 54.14
CA GLY A 99 -43.23 -16.09 52.79
C GLY A 99 -44.56 -15.58 52.23
N GLY A 100 -44.67 -15.40 50.91
CA GLY A 100 -45.92 -15.02 50.23
C GLY A 100 -45.85 -15.01 48.69
N ASN A 101 -46.64 -15.90 48.07
CA ASN A 101 -47.13 -15.97 46.68
C ASN A 101 -46.39 -15.31 45.48
N LEU A 102 -46.01 -16.19 44.55
CA LEU A 102 -46.48 -16.24 43.14
C LEU A 102 -47.19 -15.01 42.54
N LEU A 103 -46.68 -14.61 41.37
CA LEU A 103 -47.40 -14.03 40.22
C LEU A 103 -48.22 -12.75 40.48
N ASP A 104 -47.56 -11.59 40.43
CA ASP A 104 -47.93 -10.53 39.46
C ASP A 104 -47.00 -9.30 39.59
N GLN A 105 -46.07 -9.16 38.63
CA GLN A 105 -45.80 -7.91 37.89
C GLN A 105 -44.61 -8.09 36.95
N LEU A 106 -44.89 -8.04 35.65
CA LEU A 106 -43.88 -7.88 34.61
C LEU A 106 -43.35 -6.45 34.65
N ALA A 107 -42.16 -6.27 35.18
CA ALA A 107 -41.31 -5.13 34.91
C ALA A 107 -39.96 -5.68 34.44
N GLU A 108 -39.57 -5.35 33.22
CA GLU A 108 -38.22 -5.64 32.73
C GLU A 108 -37.22 -4.89 33.63
N PRO A 109 -36.10 -5.52 34.05
CA PRO A 109 -35.06 -4.80 34.74
C PRO A 109 -34.49 -3.71 33.82
N PRO A 110 -34.12 -2.53 34.32
CA PRO A 110 -33.50 -1.52 33.49
C PRO A 110 -32.22 -2.09 32.88
N GLU A 111 -32.07 -1.89 31.58
CA GLU A 111 -30.89 -2.25 30.82
C GLU A 111 -29.67 -1.62 31.50
N LEU A 112 -28.75 -2.47 32.00
CA LEU A 112 -27.53 -2.02 32.65
C LEU A 112 -26.59 -1.50 31.56
N GLU A 113 -26.77 -0.22 31.20
CA GLU A 113 -25.88 0.54 30.35
C GLU A 113 -24.47 0.45 30.95
N LEU A 114 -23.63 -0.40 30.35
CA LEU A 114 -22.23 -0.62 30.75
C LEU A 114 -21.38 0.57 30.29
N ALA A 115 -21.68 1.74 30.85
CA ALA A 115 -20.99 2.97 30.57
C ALA A 115 -19.49 2.82 30.86
N GLN A 116 -18.68 3.00 29.81
CA GLN A 116 -17.23 3.12 29.95
C GLN A 116 -16.88 4.27 30.90
N PRO A 117 -15.75 4.19 31.64
CA PRO A 117 -15.41 5.20 32.62
C PRO A 117 -15.35 6.61 31.98
N PRO A 118 -15.89 7.64 32.65
CA PRO A 118 -15.93 8.99 32.11
C PRO A 118 -14.53 9.55 31.84
N SER A 119 -14.43 10.39 30.79
CA SER A 119 -13.20 11.10 30.45
C SER A 119 -12.78 12.03 31.59
N GLN A 120 -11.52 11.97 32.01
CA GLN A 120 -10.99 12.81 33.07
C GLN A 120 -10.92 14.27 32.63
N ALA A 121 -10.65 14.54 31.35
CA ALA A 121 -10.74 15.89 30.78
C ALA A 121 -12.16 16.46 30.91
N THR A 122 -13.19 15.61 30.74
CA THR A 122 -14.60 16.00 30.86
C THR A 122 -15.00 16.27 32.31
N GLU A 123 -14.61 15.41 33.26
CA GLU A 123 -14.94 15.60 34.69
C GLU A 123 -14.21 16.77 35.36
N GLN A 124 -13.01 17.12 34.88
CA GLN A 124 -12.15 18.10 35.54
C GLN A 124 -12.42 19.56 35.14
N LEU A 125 -13.28 19.82 34.15
CA LEU A 125 -13.55 21.15 33.57
C LEU A 125 -14.36 22.10 34.49
N LYS A 126 -13.84 22.40 35.68
CA LYS A 126 -14.47 23.26 36.69
C LYS A 126 -14.43 24.74 36.28
N ALA A 127 -15.39 25.54 36.76
CA ALA A 127 -15.58 26.95 36.33
C ALA A 127 -14.36 27.87 36.58
N ASN A 128 -13.60 27.64 37.66
CA ASN A 128 -12.50 28.52 38.09
C ASN A 128 -11.16 27.75 38.18
N LEU A 129 -10.68 27.20 37.05
CA LEU A 129 -9.36 26.58 36.96
C LEU A 129 -8.30 27.64 36.66
N SER A 130 -7.12 27.52 37.28
CA SER A 130 -5.96 28.34 36.93
C SER A 130 -5.40 27.99 35.53
N PRO A 131 -4.61 28.89 34.91
CA PRO A 131 -3.96 28.62 33.61
C PRO A 131 -3.20 27.29 33.58
N ASP A 132 -2.40 27.00 34.60
CA ASP A 132 -1.65 25.73 34.70
C ASP A 132 -2.56 24.50 34.69
N ARG A 133 -3.73 24.59 35.35
CA ARG A 133 -4.70 23.48 35.39
C ARG A 133 -5.44 23.32 34.07
N LEU A 134 -5.70 24.40 33.35
CA LEU A 134 -6.23 24.34 31.99
C LEU A 134 -5.20 23.71 31.04
N ALA A 135 -3.92 24.10 31.12
CA ALA A 135 -2.85 23.51 30.32
C ALA A 135 -2.67 22.00 30.58
N VAL A 136 -2.75 21.55 31.84
CA VAL A 136 -2.75 20.12 32.18
C VAL A 136 -3.98 19.39 31.61
N LEU A 137 -5.16 20.02 31.59
CA LEU A 137 -6.38 19.45 31.03
C LEU A 137 -6.25 19.28 29.51
N LEU A 138 -5.69 20.26 28.79
CA LEU A 138 -5.40 20.15 27.35
C LEU A 138 -4.52 18.93 27.03
N ALA A 139 -3.37 18.80 27.70
CA ALA A 139 -2.47 17.66 27.53
C ALA A 139 -3.10 16.31 27.96
N THR A 140 -4.09 16.33 28.86
CA THR A 140 -4.87 15.14 29.24
C THR A 140 -5.84 14.77 28.13
N ALA A 141 -6.56 15.74 27.57
CA ALA A 141 -7.51 15.54 26.48
C ALA A 141 -6.83 15.00 25.21
N ASP A 142 -5.60 15.43 24.90
CA ASP A 142 -4.82 14.90 23.78
C ASP A 142 -4.54 13.41 23.92
N ARG A 143 -4.09 12.98 25.10
CA ARG A 143 -3.84 11.57 25.40
C ARG A 143 -5.12 10.74 25.39
N GLU A 144 -6.22 11.27 25.95
CA GLU A 144 -7.52 10.59 25.92
C GLU A 144 -8.07 10.46 24.48
N MET A 145 -7.86 11.48 23.64
CA MET A 145 -8.24 11.46 22.22
C MET A 145 -7.44 10.40 21.44
N GLU A 146 -6.13 10.33 21.64
CA GLU A 146 -5.27 9.32 21.01
C GLU A 146 -5.71 7.91 21.40
N MET A 147 -6.00 7.67 22.69
CA MET A 147 -6.54 6.39 23.17
C MET A 147 -7.91 6.07 22.55
N ALA A 148 -8.83 7.02 22.49
CA ALA A 148 -10.17 6.83 21.92
C ALA A 148 -10.14 6.48 20.42
N LEU A 149 -9.16 6.97 19.67
CA LEU A 149 -8.99 6.71 18.24
C LEU A 149 -8.18 5.44 17.92
N THR A 150 -7.24 5.05 18.78
CA THR A 150 -6.30 3.95 18.51
C THR A 150 -6.70 2.62 19.15
N MET A 151 -7.42 2.62 20.28
CA MET A 151 -7.75 1.39 20.99
C MET A 151 -8.84 0.59 20.26
N GLN A 152 -8.53 -0.67 19.97
CA GLN A 152 -9.55 -1.71 19.75
C GLN A 152 -10.15 -2.07 21.12
N SER A 153 -11.30 -1.47 21.43
CA SER A 153 -12.13 -1.83 22.57
C SER A 153 -13.40 -2.52 22.07
N ASP A 154 -14.08 -3.26 22.96
CA ASP A 154 -15.35 -3.92 22.67
C ASP A 154 -16.52 -2.94 22.43
N ALA A 155 -16.29 -1.63 22.59
CA ALA A 155 -17.28 -0.60 22.28
C ALA A 155 -17.52 -0.47 20.77
N SER A 156 -18.78 -0.20 20.44
CA SER A 156 -19.20 0.12 19.08
C SER A 156 -18.42 1.31 18.53
N GLN A 157 -18.34 1.39 17.20
CA GLN A 157 -17.75 2.54 16.52
C GLN A 157 -18.47 3.85 16.91
N GLN A 158 -19.79 3.79 17.14
CA GLN A 158 -20.61 4.95 17.48
C GLN A 158 -20.32 5.47 18.89
N GLU A 159 -20.12 4.60 19.88
CA GLU A 159 -19.72 4.98 21.24
C GLU A 159 -18.32 5.61 21.26
N ARG A 160 -17.36 5.04 20.52
CA ARG A 160 -16.00 5.61 20.40
C ARG A 160 -16.02 7.00 19.76
N LEU A 161 -16.81 7.21 18.71
CA LEU A 161 -16.98 8.53 18.10
C LEU A 161 -17.67 9.53 19.06
N ALA A 162 -18.69 9.10 19.80
CA ALA A 162 -19.35 9.93 20.80
C ALA A 162 -18.42 10.33 21.95
N GLN A 163 -17.55 9.42 22.40
CA GLN A 163 -16.55 9.69 23.43
C GLN A 163 -15.44 10.62 22.91
N ALA A 164 -14.93 10.39 21.70
CA ALA A 164 -13.98 11.29 21.04
C ALA A 164 -14.54 12.71 20.89
N LYS A 165 -15.84 12.85 20.55
CA LYS A 165 -16.52 14.15 20.49
C LYS A 165 -16.55 14.86 21.85
N LYS A 166 -16.93 14.16 22.94
CA LYS A 166 -16.90 14.71 24.31
C LYS A 166 -15.51 15.22 24.71
N ILE A 167 -14.46 14.46 24.39
CA ILE A 167 -13.06 14.84 24.68
C ILE A 167 -12.68 16.10 23.88
N ALA A 168 -13.02 16.15 22.59
CA ALA A 168 -12.76 17.31 21.74
C ALA A 168 -13.52 18.57 22.19
N ASP A 169 -14.80 18.44 22.58
CA ASP A 169 -15.60 19.53 23.17
C ASP A 169 -15.01 20.04 24.49
N ALA A 170 -14.53 19.14 25.37
CA ALA A 170 -13.87 19.51 26.62
C ALA A 170 -12.53 20.23 26.37
N LYS A 171 -11.73 19.72 25.40
CA LYS A 171 -10.49 20.37 24.95
C LYS A 171 -10.76 21.77 24.43
N LEU A 172 -11.74 21.94 23.53
CA LEU A 172 -12.09 23.24 22.94
C LEU A 172 -12.53 24.27 24.00
N GLN A 173 -13.31 23.85 25.00
CA GLN A 173 -13.71 24.73 26.10
C GLN A 173 -12.53 25.12 27.00
N ALA A 174 -11.61 24.19 27.30
CA ALA A 174 -10.41 24.50 28.06
C ALA A 174 -9.45 25.42 27.28
N ALA A 175 -9.32 25.21 25.98
CA ALA A 175 -8.48 25.99 25.07
C ALA A 175 -8.90 27.45 25.02
N ARG A 176 -10.19 27.72 24.74
CA ARG A 176 -10.80 29.05 24.77
C ARG A 176 -10.60 29.78 26.09
N ARG A 177 -10.79 29.06 27.20
CA ARG A 177 -10.61 29.60 28.55
C ARG A 177 -9.17 29.95 28.85
N LEU A 178 -8.20 29.17 28.36
CA LEU A 178 -6.78 29.46 28.50
C LEU A 178 -6.33 30.61 27.61
N ALA A 179 -6.81 30.65 26.36
CA ALA A 179 -6.51 31.69 25.36
C ALA A 179 -6.92 33.10 25.81
N SER A 180 -7.93 33.21 26.69
CA SER A 180 -8.50 34.46 27.20
C SER A 180 -8.37 34.63 28.72
N HIS A 181 -7.59 33.80 29.42
CA HIS A 181 -7.52 33.85 30.88
C HIS A 181 -6.78 35.12 31.35
N PRO A 182 -7.34 35.95 32.26
CA PRO A 182 -6.70 37.19 32.71
C PRO A 182 -5.29 37.00 33.30
N ASP A 183 -5.10 35.92 34.06
CA ASP A 183 -3.82 35.59 34.71
C ASP A 183 -2.89 34.68 33.88
N ALA A 184 -3.20 34.37 32.62
CA ALA A 184 -2.32 33.54 31.78
C ALA A 184 -1.12 34.33 31.26
N THR A 185 0.03 33.65 31.14
CA THR A 185 1.19 34.23 30.44
C THR A 185 0.94 34.28 28.92
N PRO A 186 1.69 35.09 28.14
CA PRO A 186 1.57 35.11 26.68
C PRO A 186 1.79 33.74 26.02
N GLU A 187 2.70 32.91 26.58
CA GLU A 187 2.93 31.53 26.13
C GLU A 187 1.72 30.64 26.43
N GLN A 188 1.09 30.80 27.59
CA GLN A 188 -0.13 30.07 27.96
C GLN A 188 -1.33 30.49 27.09
N MET A 189 -1.50 31.79 26.82
CA MET A 189 -2.53 32.28 25.89
C MET A 189 -2.31 31.69 24.48
N THR A 190 -1.06 31.67 24.02
CA THR A 190 -0.68 31.06 22.74
C THR A 190 -0.99 29.57 22.71
N LEU A 191 -0.64 28.82 23.76
CA LEU A 191 -1.01 27.40 23.92
C LEU A 191 -2.53 27.19 23.85
N GLY A 192 -3.31 28.05 24.51
CA GLY A 192 -4.77 28.04 24.42
C GLY A 192 -5.27 28.23 22.99
N LYS A 193 -4.74 29.21 22.25
CA LYS A 193 -5.11 29.48 20.85
C LYS A 193 -4.75 28.32 19.91
N ARG A 194 -3.56 27.74 20.05
CA ARG A 194 -3.14 26.55 19.29
C ARG A 194 -4.06 25.36 19.58
N ALA A 195 -4.39 25.13 20.85
CA ALA A 195 -5.30 24.07 21.26
C ALA A 195 -6.76 24.31 20.81
N GLU A 196 -7.17 25.55 20.52
CA GLU A 196 -8.49 25.88 19.98
C GLU A 196 -8.60 25.44 18.52
N LEU A 197 -7.60 25.76 17.68
CA LEU A 197 -7.49 25.21 16.32
C LEU A 197 -7.55 23.67 16.35
N GLN A 198 -6.86 23.04 17.31
CA GLN A 198 -6.89 21.58 17.45
C GLN A 198 -8.26 21.03 17.86
N GLY A 199 -8.93 21.66 18.83
CA GLY A 199 -10.26 21.25 19.26
C GLY A 199 -11.28 21.30 18.11
N LEU A 200 -11.29 22.40 17.36
CA LEU A 200 -12.15 22.57 16.18
C LEU A 200 -11.82 21.55 15.08
N SER A 201 -10.53 21.32 14.80
CA SER A 201 -10.06 20.28 13.87
C SER A 201 -10.50 18.87 14.27
N HIS A 202 -10.42 18.49 15.55
CA HIS A 202 -10.90 17.20 16.02
C HIS A 202 -12.42 17.06 15.79
N LEU A 203 -13.21 18.10 16.08
CA LEU A 203 -14.65 18.10 15.88
C LEU A 203 -15.03 18.03 14.39
N ALA A 204 -14.34 18.78 13.53
CA ALA A 204 -14.51 18.72 12.07
C ALA A 204 -14.24 17.30 11.52
N GLN A 205 -13.16 16.65 11.95
CA GLN A 205 -12.84 15.26 11.61
C GLN A 205 -13.90 14.25 12.09
N LEU A 206 -14.65 14.58 13.14
CA LEU A 206 -15.78 13.80 13.67
C LEU A 206 -17.13 14.16 13.01
N GLY A 207 -17.12 14.93 11.92
CA GLY A 207 -18.30 15.30 11.13
C GLY A 207 -19.04 16.56 11.59
N ASP A 208 -18.45 17.36 12.48
CA ASP A 208 -19.02 18.64 12.90
C ASP A 208 -18.69 19.76 11.89
N LEU A 209 -19.56 19.93 10.88
CA LEU A 209 -19.40 20.93 9.82
C LEU A 209 -19.24 22.36 10.36
N ARG A 210 -19.96 22.72 11.43
CA ARG A 210 -19.85 24.04 12.05
C ARG A 210 -18.48 24.27 12.68
N SER A 211 -17.87 23.22 13.22
CA SER A 211 -16.50 23.29 13.73
C SER A 211 -15.46 23.41 12.61
N ALA A 212 -15.77 22.93 11.39
CA ALA A 212 -14.94 23.17 10.21
C ALA A 212 -15.01 24.63 9.75
N GLU A 213 -16.21 25.22 9.63
CA GLU A 213 -16.40 26.64 9.31
C GLU A 213 -15.63 27.55 10.30
N LEU A 214 -15.82 27.31 11.61
CA LEU A 214 -15.13 28.06 12.66
C LEU A 214 -13.61 27.84 12.67
N LEU A 215 -13.11 26.72 12.15
CA LEU A 215 -11.67 26.44 12.05
C LEU A 215 -11.02 27.27 10.95
N GLU A 216 -11.65 27.38 9.78
CA GLU A 216 -11.12 28.17 8.65
C GLU A 216 -11.13 29.66 8.98
N ASP A 217 -12.23 30.16 9.59
CA ASP A 217 -12.32 31.54 10.09
C ASP A 217 -11.21 31.86 11.10
N LEU A 218 -11.02 30.98 12.10
CA LEU A 218 -10.06 31.22 13.18
C LEU A 218 -8.61 31.13 12.69
N ALA A 219 -8.30 30.19 11.79
CA ALA A 219 -7.00 30.13 11.13
C ALA A 219 -6.74 31.41 10.30
N SER A 220 -7.74 31.88 9.56
CA SER A 220 -7.66 33.13 8.78
C SER A 220 -7.45 34.38 9.64
N GLU A 221 -7.89 34.39 10.90
CA GLU A 221 -7.53 35.42 11.88
C GLU A 221 -6.07 35.24 12.35
N TYR A 222 -5.71 34.03 12.75
CA TYR A 222 -4.48 33.72 13.49
C TYR A 222 -3.19 33.72 12.65
N VAL A 223 -3.26 33.69 11.32
CA VAL A 223 -2.13 34.03 10.43
C VAL A 223 -1.57 35.43 10.72
N ARG A 224 -2.35 36.35 11.31
CA ARG A 224 -1.91 37.69 11.73
C ARG A 224 -1.42 37.79 13.18
N SER A 225 -1.25 36.66 13.87
CA SER A 225 -0.73 36.60 15.24
C SER A 225 0.70 37.14 15.35
N GLU A 226 1.14 37.54 16.54
CA GLU A 226 2.56 37.81 16.84
C GLU A 226 3.38 36.52 17.03
N SER A 227 2.73 35.39 17.35
CA SER A 227 3.38 34.09 17.55
C SER A 227 3.57 33.34 16.23
N ASP A 228 4.83 33.10 15.84
CA ASP A 228 5.17 32.35 14.62
C ASP A 228 4.64 30.91 14.64
N ASP A 229 4.72 30.21 15.78
CA ASP A 229 4.09 28.89 15.99
C ASP A 229 2.60 28.90 15.64
N LEU A 230 1.87 29.94 16.05
CA LEU A 230 0.43 30.04 15.78
C LEU A 230 0.16 30.40 14.31
N LYS A 231 1.01 31.21 13.67
CA LYS A 231 0.92 31.45 12.21
C LYS A 231 1.11 30.15 11.44
N VAL A 232 2.14 29.36 11.78
CA VAL A 232 2.47 28.09 11.13
C VAL A 232 1.31 27.10 11.27
N ASP A 233 0.78 26.90 12.49
CA ASP A 233 -0.38 26.02 12.70
C ASP A 233 -1.61 26.47 11.90
N SER A 234 -1.86 27.78 11.83
CA SER A 234 -2.97 28.35 11.05
C SER A 234 -2.78 28.14 9.55
N GLN A 235 -1.57 28.34 9.04
CA GLN A 235 -1.27 28.17 7.62
C GLN A 235 -1.41 26.71 7.17
N LEU A 236 -1.00 25.75 8.02
CA LEU A 236 -1.18 24.32 7.79
C LEU A 236 -2.67 23.93 7.72
N VAL A 237 -3.50 24.55 8.57
CA VAL A 237 -4.96 24.38 8.53
C VAL A 237 -5.54 24.91 7.22
N LEU A 238 -5.15 26.12 6.78
CA LEU A 238 -5.64 26.72 5.53
C LEU A 238 -5.22 25.92 4.28
N ILE A 239 -3.99 25.36 4.25
CA ILE A 239 -3.57 24.43 3.19
C ILE A 239 -4.48 23.19 3.17
N GLY A 240 -4.91 22.70 4.35
CA GLY A 240 -5.88 21.61 4.47
C GLY A 240 -7.24 21.91 3.81
N PHE A 241 -7.76 23.14 3.97
CA PHE A 241 -8.99 23.60 3.31
C PHE A 241 -8.80 23.84 1.82
N GLY A 242 -7.70 24.46 1.39
CA GLY A 242 -7.36 24.65 -0.03
C GLY A 242 -7.27 23.31 -0.78
N LEU A 243 -6.71 22.28 -0.15
CA LEU A 243 -6.67 20.91 -0.68
C LEU A 243 -8.06 20.29 -0.87
N GLU A 244 -9.02 20.64 -0.02
CA GLU A 244 -10.40 20.18 -0.14
C GLU A 244 -11.17 20.94 -1.22
N ARG A 245 -10.97 22.27 -1.34
CA ARG A 245 -11.51 23.05 -2.46
C ARG A 245 -11.02 22.51 -3.81
N LEU A 246 -9.72 22.21 -3.91
CA LEU A 246 -9.12 21.60 -5.10
C LEU A 246 -9.74 20.22 -5.41
N GLN A 247 -9.92 19.36 -4.40
CA GLN A 247 -10.56 18.04 -4.57
C GLN A 247 -12.04 18.14 -5.01
N ASN A 248 -12.71 19.23 -4.64
CA ASN A 248 -14.10 19.51 -5.02
C ASN A 248 -14.24 20.26 -6.36
N GLY A 249 -13.12 20.55 -7.05
CA GLY A 249 -13.12 21.15 -8.39
C GLY A 249 -13.23 22.68 -8.43
N ASP A 250 -12.81 23.38 -7.37
CA ASP A 250 -12.69 24.84 -7.37
C ASP A 250 -11.52 25.29 -8.26
N GLU A 251 -11.83 26.06 -9.30
CA GLU A 251 -10.87 26.57 -10.30
C GLU A 251 -9.76 27.46 -9.70
N GLN A 252 -10.01 28.11 -8.56
CA GLN A 252 -9.03 29.01 -7.90
C GLN A 252 -8.16 28.30 -6.86
N ALA A 253 -8.55 27.10 -6.43
CA ALA A 253 -7.87 26.39 -5.34
C ALA A 253 -6.41 26.03 -5.64
N ALA A 254 -6.02 25.92 -6.92
CA ALA A 254 -4.65 25.65 -7.32
C ALA A 254 -3.71 26.84 -7.03
N ASP A 255 -4.11 28.04 -7.47
CA ASP A 255 -3.39 29.29 -7.21
C ASP A 255 -3.38 29.63 -5.70
N ASP A 256 -4.53 29.47 -5.03
CA ASP A 256 -4.65 29.60 -3.56
C ASP A 256 -3.63 28.70 -2.85
N LEU A 257 -3.54 27.42 -3.23
CA LEU A 257 -2.59 26.50 -2.63
C LEU A 257 -1.13 26.93 -2.87
N VAL A 258 -0.77 27.38 -4.07
CA VAL A 258 0.57 27.92 -4.33
C VAL A 258 0.86 29.11 -3.39
N GLN A 259 -0.08 30.04 -3.24
CA GLN A 259 0.10 31.19 -2.36
C GLN A 259 0.19 30.79 -0.88
N LEU A 260 -0.68 29.90 -0.40
CA LEU A 260 -0.66 29.42 0.99
C LEU A 260 0.66 28.69 1.32
N ASN A 261 1.21 27.92 0.39
CA ASN A 261 2.51 27.27 0.54
C ASN A 261 3.68 28.28 0.49
N ARG A 262 3.56 29.36 -0.31
CA ARG A 262 4.54 30.46 -0.37
C ARG A 262 4.63 31.20 0.97
N GLU A 263 3.49 31.50 1.57
CA GLU A 263 3.42 32.12 2.90
C GLU A 263 3.98 31.18 3.99
N LEU A 264 3.69 29.87 3.93
CA LEU A 264 4.22 28.88 4.88
C LEU A 264 5.76 28.84 4.89
N ILE A 265 6.43 28.89 3.73
CA ILE A 265 7.90 28.85 3.69
C ILE A 265 8.57 30.10 4.26
N GLU A 266 7.88 31.24 4.33
CA GLU A 266 8.41 32.46 4.95
C GLU A 266 8.45 32.33 6.48
N ILE A 267 7.41 31.72 7.08
CA ILE A 267 7.23 31.64 8.54
C ILE A 267 7.76 30.35 9.19
N THR A 268 7.90 29.25 8.45
CA THR A 268 8.34 27.96 9.02
C THR A 268 9.87 27.87 9.18
N SER A 269 10.35 27.02 10.11
CA SER A 269 11.78 26.63 10.17
C SER A 269 12.15 25.61 9.09
N ASP A 270 13.45 25.45 8.80
CA ASP A 270 14.03 24.42 7.92
C ASP A 270 14.02 23.00 8.55
N GLN A 271 13.48 22.86 9.76
CA GLN A 271 13.37 21.60 10.50
C GLN A 271 11.91 21.16 10.71
N ASN A 272 10.93 21.89 10.15
CA ASN A 272 9.51 21.59 10.34
C ASN A 272 9.03 20.48 9.39
N VAL A 273 9.00 19.25 9.89
CA VAL A 273 8.50 18.07 9.17
C VAL A 273 7.02 18.20 8.76
N MET A 274 6.19 18.90 9.53
CA MET A 274 4.76 19.08 9.19
C MET A 274 4.55 19.98 7.99
N ALA A 275 5.38 21.03 7.85
CA ALA A 275 5.39 21.85 6.64
C ALA A 275 5.76 21.02 5.40
N ILE A 276 6.82 20.21 5.46
CA ILE A 276 7.24 19.33 4.35
C ILE A 276 6.08 18.43 3.90
N VAL A 277 5.39 17.77 4.84
CA VAL A 277 4.33 16.82 4.49
C VAL A 277 3.06 17.50 3.99
N ALA A 278 2.67 18.66 4.54
CA ALA A 278 1.54 19.43 4.04
C ALA A 278 1.79 19.94 2.60
N MET A 279 2.96 20.53 2.36
CA MET A 279 3.38 20.99 1.03
C MET A 279 3.45 19.81 0.03
N ALA A 280 3.95 18.66 0.45
CA ALA A 280 4.04 17.47 -0.41
C ALA A 280 2.67 16.90 -0.79
N GLN A 281 1.70 16.93 0.13
CA GLN A 281 0.32 16.56 -0.19
C GLN A 281 -0.34 17.58 -1.13
N ALA A 282 -0.08 18.89 -0.95
CA ALA A 282 -0.49 19.91 -1.91
C ALA A 282 0.06 19.63 -3.32
N ARG A 283 1.38 19.45 -3.44
CA ARG A 283 2.04 19.05 -4.70
C ARG A 283 1.39 17.81 -5.33
N GLN A 284 1.18 16.75 -4.56
CA GLN A 284 0.64 15.49 -5.07
C GLN A 284 -0.78 15.64 -5.61
N TRP A 285 -1.64 16.41 -4.95
CA TRP A 285 -3.00 16.66 -5.43
C TRP A 285 -3.05 17.57 -6.66
N LEU A 286 -2.21 18.61 -6.72
CA LEU A 286 -2.04 19.45 -7.91
C LEU A 286 -1.61 18.60 -9.12
N ALA A 287 -0.58 17.77 -8.97
CA ALA A 287 -0.14 16.86 -10.04
C ALA A 287 -1.23 15.86 -10.48
N LYS A 288 -2.01 15.34 -9.53
CA LYS A 288 -3.08 14.36 -9.79
C LYS A 288 -4.29 14.97 -10.52
N LEU A 289 -4.53 16.26 -10.36
CA LEU A 289 -5.68 16.98 -10.91
C LEU A 289 -5.32 17.85 -12.12
N ASP A 290 -4.21 17.54 -12.80
CA ASP A 290 -3.72 18.21 -14.03
C ASP A 290 -3.31 19.70 -13.84
N HIS A 291 -2.78 20.03 -12.65
CA HIS A 291 -2.13 21.31 -12.32
C HIS A 291 -0.59 21.15 -12.20
N PRO A 292 0.14 20.92 -13.32
CA PRO A 292 1.56 20.59 -13.28
C PRO A 292 2.46 21.78 -12.91
N ALA A 293 2.10 23.01 -13.27
CA ALA A 293 2.95 24.19 -13.04
C ALA A 293 2.96 24.58 -11.55
N GLU A 294 1.79 24.51 -10.93
CA GLU A 294 1.51 24.75 -9.51
C GLU A 294 2.18 23.66 -8.65
N SER A 295 2.07 22.40 -9.08
CA SER A 295 2.82 21.26 -8.52
C SER A 295 4.33 21.51 -8.53
N ASP A 296 4.90 21.90 -9.68
CA ASP A 296 6.34 22.18 -9.79
C ASP A 296 6.77 23.40 -8.95
N GLU A 297 5.90 24.39 -8.75
CA GLU A 297 6.19 25.51 -7.87
C GLU A 297 6.24 25.08 -6.39
N VAL A 298 5.24 24.34 -5.90
CA VAL A 298 5.26 23.80 -4.52
C VAL A 298 6.44 22.85 -4.31
N ARG A 299 6.79 22.02 -5.31
CA ARG A 299 7.99 21.18 -5.28
C ARG A 299 9.26 21.99 -5.06
N ARG A 300 9.44 23.08 -5.82
CA ARG A 300 10.60 23.97 -5.72
C ARG A 300 10.70 24.58 -4.33
N MET A 301 9.58 25.06 -3.78
CA MET A 301 9.53 25.59 -2.41
C MET A 301 9.99 24.57 -1.36
N ILE A 302 9.60 23.29 -1.47
CA ILE A 302 10.07 22.22 -0.55
C ILE A 302 11.59 22.07 -0.65
N LEU A 303 12.14 22.00 -1.86
CA LEU A 303 13.58 21.80 -2.06
C LEU A 303 14.41 23.01 -1.63
N ASP A 304 13.96 24.23 -1.96
CA ASP A 304 14.65 25.47 -1.60
C ASP A 304 14.64 25.71 -0.08
N LYS A 305 13.53 25.38 0.61
CA LYS A 305 13.39 25.61 2.06
C LYS A 305 14.02 24.52 2.92
N PHE A 306 13.94 23.25 2.51
CA PHE A 306 14.30 22.10 3.35
C PHE A 306 15.40 21.20 2.76
N GLY A 307 15.68 21.28 1.45
CA GLY A 307 16.68 20.43 0.80
C GLY A 307 18.11 20.67 1.29
N ALA A 308 18.42 21.87 1.77
CA ALA A 308 19.68 22.23 2.41
C ALA A 308 19.62 22.27 3.95
N SER A 309 18.59 21.63 4.56
CA SER A 309 18.42 21.59 6.02
C SER A 309 19.65 21.04 6.74
N SER A 310 19.89 21.59 7.94
CA SER A 310 20.99 21.17 8.82
C SER A 310 20.85 19.73 9.36
N ASP A 311 19.65 19.14 9.32
CA ASP A 311 19.43 17.73 9.63
C ASP A 311 19.42 16.89 8.33
N PRO A 312 20.35 15.94 8.14
CA PRO A 312 20.40 15.09 6.96
C PRO A 312 19.12 14.27 6.72
N ASN A 313 18.38 13.90 7.77
CA ASN A 313 17.13 13.18 7.63
C ASN A 313 16.04 14.07 7.04
N ILE A 314 16.03 15.36 7.40
CA ILE A 314 15.05 16.34 6.91
C ILE A 314 15.37 16.73 5.47
N SER A 315 16.64 16.89 5.11
CA SER A 315 17.09 17.06 3.72
C SER A 315 16.69 15.87 2.83
N ALA A 316 16.94 14.63 3.29
CA ALA A 316 16.53 13.42 2.57
C ALA A 316 15.00 13.28 2.47
N MET A 317 14.28 13.61 3.54
CA MET A 317 12.82 13.62 3.57
C MET A 317 12.25 14.66 2.60
N ALA A 318 12.79 15.88 2.58
CA ALA A 318 12.39 16.92 1.63
C ALA A 318 12.58 16.46 0.18
N ALA A 319 13.72 15.83 -0.15
CA ALA A 319 13.96 15.27 -1.48
C ALA A 319 12.96 14.15 -1.85
N GLN A 320 12.60 13.29 -0.90
CA GLN A 320 11.61 12.22 -1.10
C GLN A 320 10.19 12.77 -1.28
N TYR A 321 9.74 13.66 -0.39
CA TYR A 321 8.38 14.19 -0.34
C TYR A 321 8.10 15.25 -1.40
N ALA A 322 9.12 16.01 -1.82
CA ALA A 322 9.05 16.85 -3.03
C ALA A 322 8.75 16.02 -4.29
N GLY A 323 9.00 14.71 -4.27
CA GLY A 323 8.77 13.82 -5.39
C GLY A 323 9.76 14.05 -6.55
N ASN A 324 9.97 13.00 -7.34
CA ASN A 324 10.65 13.11 -8.61
C ASN A 324 9.59 13.28 -9.71
N VAL A 325 9.20 14.53 -10.03
CA VAL A 325 8.31 14.89 -11.17
C VAL A 325 8.76 14.25 -12.50
N LYS A 326 10.06 13.96 -12.58
CA LYS A 326 10.78 13.13 -13.54
C LYS A 326 10.07 11.81 -13.90
N PHE A 327 9.43 11.15 -12.93
CA PHE A 327 8.66 9.91 -13.16
C PHE A 327 7.21 10.21 -13.57
N ASP A 328 6.55 11.21 -12.97
CA ASP A 328 5.13 11.54 -13.21
C ASP A 328 4.80 11.61 -14.72
N ALA A 329 5.66 12.25 -15.53
CA ALA A 329 5.46 12.40 -16.98
C ALA A 329 5.64 11.10 -17.79
N ILE A 330 6.56 10.21 -17.38
CA ILE A 330 6.81 8.93 -18.07
C ILE A 330 5.83 7.85 -17.58
N ASP A 331 5.44 7.86 -16.31
CA ASP A 331 4.40 7.01 -15.73
C ASP A 331 3.06 7.21 -16.47
N GLN A 332 2.67 8.45 -16.79
CA GLN A 332 1.49 8.73 -17.60
C GLN A 332 1.55 8.12 -19.02
N LEU A 333 2.73 8.03 -19.63
CA LEU A 333 2.91 7.40 -20.94
C LEU A 333 2.88 5.87 -20.84
N VAL A 334 3.51 5.31 -19.80
CA VAL A 334 3.47 3.87 -19.50
C VAL A 334 2.04 3.41 -19.23
N ALA A 335 1.27 4.13 -18.41
CA ALA A 335 -0.12 3.81 -18.12
C ALA A 335 -0.98 3.78 -19.39
N LYS A 336 -0.88 4.80 -20.25
CA LYS A 336 -1.57 4.85 -21.54
C LYS A 336 -1.17 3.70 -22.48
N ALA A 337 0.10 3.32 -22.50
CA ALA A 337 0.56 2.18 -23.29
C ALA A 337 -0.01 0.84 -22.78
N ILE A 338 -0.13 0.67 -21.45
CA ILE A 338 -0.75 -0.50 -20.80
C ILE A 338 -2.26 -0.57 -21.11
N GLU A 339 -2.95 0.57 -21.16
CA GLU A 339 -4.33 0.68 -21.64
C GLU A 339 -4.51 0.40 -23.15
N GLY A 340 -3.41 0.10 -23.86
CA GLY A 340 -3.41 -0.18 -25.30
C GLY A 340 -3.39 1.06 -26.20
N GLN A 341 -3.20 2.26 -25.64
CA GLN A 341 -3.09 3.49 -26.43
C GLN A 341 -1.72 3.56 -27.14
N THR A 342 -1.72 4.02 -28.39
CA THR A 342 -0.48 4.27 -29.14
C THR A 342 0.22 5.52 -28.60
N ILE A 343 1.48 5.36 -28.19
CA ILE A 343 2.35 6.44 -27.73
C ILE A 343 3.17 6.96 -28.91
N ASN A 344 3.30 8.27 -29.03
CA ASN A 344 4.17 8.86 -30.04
C ASN A 344 5.66 8.61 -29.68
N PRO A 345 6.47 7.99 -30.57
CA PRO A 345 7.86 7.65 -30.26
C PRO A 345 8.77 8.86 -29.96
N THR A 346 8.52 10.01 -30.58
CA THR A 346 9.25 11.25 -30.27
C THR A 346 8.95 11.73 -28.86
N ARG A 347 7.67 11.73 -28.46
CA ARG A 347 7.24 12.08 -27.09
C ARG A 347 7.80 11.11 -26.05
N TRP A 348 7.91 9.82 -26.39
CA TRP A 348 8.54 8.82 -25.53
C TRP A 348 10.03 9.11 -25.33
N ARG A 349 10.78 9.37 -26.42
CA ARG A 349 12.19 9.78 -26.37
C ARG A 349 12.39 11.01 -25.49
N GLU A 350 11.59 12.07 -25.69
CA GLU A 350 11.66 13.29 -24.89
C GLU A 350 11.44 13.03 -23.39
N ALA A 351 10.51 12.14 -23.03
CA ALA A 351 10.25 11.75 -21.64
C ALA A 351 11.44 10.96 -21.03
N VAL A 352 11.96 9.95 -21.72
CA VAL A 352 13.12 9.15 -21.28
C VAL A 352 14.37 10.02 -21.13
N GLU A 353 14.67 10.86 -22.12
CA GLU A 353 15.79 11.79 -22.07
C GLU A 353 15.66 12.79 -20.93
N THR A 354 14.44 13.28 -20.66
CA THR A 354 14.16 14.24 -19.57
C THR A 354 14.27 13.59 -18.19
N LEU A 355 13.68 12.41 -17.97
CA LEU A 355 13.89 11.63 -16.75
C LEU A 355 15.39 11.47 -16.47
N LEU A 356 16.16 10.99 -17.45
CA LEU A 356 17.59 10.79 -17.26
C LEU A 356 18.38 12.12 -17.14
N ARG A 357 17.92 13.22 -17.76
CA ARG A 357 18.54 14.56 -17.64
C ARG A 357 18.45 15.06 -16.21
N GLU A 358 17.31 14.83 -15.56
CA GLU A 358 17.01 15.35 -14.23
C GLU A 358 17.35 14.36 -13.10
N ALA A 359 17.31 13.05 -13.37
CA ALA A 359 17.76 11.96 -12.50
C ALA A 359 18.64 10.97 -13.28
N PRO A 360 19.93 11.28 -13.47
CA PRO A 360 20.93 10.31 -13.91
C PRO A 360 21.32 9.38 -12.74
N ASP A 361 20.35 8.65 -12.18
CA ASP A 361 20.52 7.78 -11.02
C ASP A 361 20.10 6.32 -11.26
N LEU A 362 20.56 5.44 -10.37
CA LEU A 362 20.36 4.00 -10.44
C LEU A 362 18.88 3.60 -10.38
N LEU A 363 18.04 4.38 -9.69
CA LEU A 363 16.60 4.12 -9.62
C LEU A 363 15.94 4.36 -10.98
N SER A 364 16.30 5.46 -11.64
CA SER A 364 15.78 5.85 -12.95
C SER A 364 16.20 4.88 -14.05
N VAL A 365 17.46 4.42 -14.03
CA VAL A 365 17.95 3.36 -14.93
C VAL A 365 17.18 2.05 -14.72
N ARG A 366 17.02 1.59 -13.47
CA ARG A 366 16.28 0.35 -13.16
C ARG A 366 14.81 0.41 -13.54
N TYR A 367 14.17 1.55 -13.28
CA TYR A 367 12.80 1.82 -13.71
C TYR A 367 12.68 1.69 -15.23
N LEU A 368 13.56 2.36 -15.99
CA LEU A 368 13.55 2.31 -17.45
C LEU A 368 13.81 0.91 -18.00
N CYS A 369 14.82 0.18 -17.50
CA CYS A 369 15.04 -1.22 -17.87
C CYS A 369 13.80 -2.08 -17.57
N GLY A 370 13.13 -1.83 -16.43
CA GLY A 370 11.93 -2.54 -16.02
C GLY A 370 10.69 -2.25 -16.89
N THR A 371 10.45 -1.00 -17.29
CA THR A 371 9.33 -0.66 -18.18
C THR A 371 9.58 -1.13 -19.61
N THR A 372 10.84 -1.06 -20.07
CA THR A 372 11.26 -1.44 -21.42
C THR A 372 10.91 -2.89 -21.77
N LEU A 373 11.09 -3.83 -20.83
CA LEU A 373 10.72 -5.25 -21.01
C LEU A 373 9.25 -5.47 -21.40
N GLN A 374 8.35 -4.57 -20.99
CA GLN A 374 6.93 -4.65 -21.33
C GLN A 374 6.68 -4.28 -22.80
N PHE A 375 7.42 -3.30 -23.32
CA PHE A 375 7.26 -2.84 -24.70
C PHE A 375 7.83 -3.82 -25.73
N GLU A 376 8.94 -4.51 -25.42
CA GLU A 376 9.52 -5.54 -26.30
C GLU A 376 8.53 -6.63 -26.73
N SER A 377 7.72 -7.11 -25.78
CA SER A 377 6.76 -8.20 -26.01
C SER A 377 5.34 -7.69 -26.35
N GLY A 378 5.12 -6.39 -26.14
CA GLY A 378 3.86 -5.68 -26.37
C GLY A 378 3.62 -5.30 -27.84
N ASN A 379 2.77 -4.28 -28.04
CA ASN A 379 2.36 -3.81 -29.37
C ASN A 379 3.21 -2.65 -29.91
N GLN A 380 4.20 -2.18 -29.14
CA GLN A 380 4.98 -0.97 -29.45
C GLN A 380 6.49 -1.20 -29.17
N PRO A 381 7.14 -2.19 -29.82
CA PRO A 381 8.54 -2.56 -29.56
C PRO A 381 9.52 -1.41 -29.85
N GLU A 382 9.17 -0.49 -30.76
CA GLU A 382 9.91 0.74 -31.05
C GLU A 382 10.18 1.61 -29.82
N LEU A 383 9.31 1.58 -28.79
CA LEU A 383 9.54 2.28 -27.53
C LEU A 383 10.67 1.65 -26.72
N ALA A 384 10.85 0.31 -26.83
CA ALA A 384 11.95 -0.39 -26.18
C ALA A 384 13.28 -0.08 -26.87
N ASP A 385 13.31 -0.11 -28.21
CA ASP A 385 14.51 0.23 -28.99
C ASP A 385 15.02 1.64 -28.64
N ILE A 386 14.10 2.62 -28.56
CA ILE A 386 14.41 4.00 -28.15
C ILE A 386 15.00 4.04 -26.73
N THR A 387 14.39 3.36 -25.76
CA THR A 387 14.90 3.39 -24.38
C THR A 387 16.28 2.73 -24.27
N TYR A 388 16.50 1.60 -24.95
CA TYR A 388 17.81 0.94 -24.98
C TYR A 388 18.88 1.81 -25.62
N GLU A 389 18.58 2.43 -26.78
CA GLU A 389 19.51 3.34 -27.45
C GLU A 389 19.97 4.47 -26.52
N ILE A 390 19.03 5.13 -25.82
CA ILE A 390 19.34 6.23 -24.91
C ILE A 390 20.14 5.75 -23.69
N LEU A 391 19.79 4.59 -23.12
CA LEU A 391 20.49 4.02 -21.98
C LEU A 391 21.93 3.62 -22.33
N GLU A 392 22.13 2.94 -23.46
CA GLU A 392 23.44 2.52 -23.97
C GLU A 392 24.35 3.74 -24.24
N GLN A 393 23.85 4.73 -24.99
CA GLN A 393 24.60 5.94 -25.30
C GLN A 393 25.02 6.74 -24.05
N ARG A 394 24.21 6.65 -22.98
CA ARG A 394 24.37 7.50 -21.78
C ARG A 394 25.10 6.83 -20.62
N PHE A 395 25.10 5.50 -20.55
CA PHE A 395 25.68 4.72 -19.47
C PHE A 395 26.63 3.62 -19.97
N ALA A 396 27.43 3.92 -21.00
CA ALA A 396 28.42 3.02 -21.60
C ALA A 396 29.61 2.61 -20.69
N ASP A 397 29.68 3.10 -19.44
CA ASP A 397 30.73 2.74 -18.47
C ASP A 397 30.32 1.49 -17.67
N ASP A 398 30.78 0.32 -18.12
CA ASP A 398 30.54 -1.00 -17.54
C ASP A 398 31.19 -1.22 -16.15
N ALA A 399 32.08 -0.34 -15.71
CA ALA A 399 32.57 -0.31 -14.34
C ALA A 399 31.57 0.32 -13.36
N SER A 400 30.60 1.09 -13.87
CA SER A 400 29.57 1.75 -13.06
C SER A 400 28.37 0.84 -12.80
N ALA A 401 27.73 0.96 -11.63
CA ALA A 401 26.53 0.17 -11.31
C ALA A 401 25.35 0.43 -12.28
N MET A 402 25.27 1.61 -12.87
CA MET A 402 24.27 1.95 -13.89
C MET A 402 24.59 1.29 -15.22
N GLY A 403 25.83 1.37 -15.68
CA GLY A 403 26.26 0.68 -16.91
C GLY A 403 26.16 -0.83 -16.81
N GLN A 404 26.40 -1.42 -15.63
CA GLN A 404 26.18 -2.85 -15.38
C GLN A 404 24.71 -3.25 -15.52
N ASP A 405 23.78 -2.47 -14.97
CA ASP A 405 22.34 -2.74 -15.11
C ASP A 405 21.85 -2.53 -16.56
N VAL A 406 22.41 -1.56 -17.30
CA VAL A 406 22.14 -1.34 -18.73
C VAL A 406 22.69 -2.49 -19.58
N GLN A 407 23.96 -2.85 -19.38
CA GLN A 407 24.62 -3.94 -20.11
C GLN A 407 23.91 -5.27 -19.89
N LEU A 408 23.52 -5.57 -18.65
CA LEU A 408 22.69 -6.74 -18.33
C LEU A 408 21.34 -6.71 -19.06
N ALA A 409 20.68 -5.55 -19.14
CA ALA A 409 19.41 -5.44 -19.83
C ALA A 409 19.55 -5.66 -21.36
N LEU A 410 20.63 -5.15 -21.97
CA LEU A 410 21.00 -5.37 -23.37
C LEU A 410 21.36 -6.84 -23.65
N GLU A 411 22.22 -7.46 -22.83
CA GLU A 411 22.56 -8.89 -22.93
C GLU A 411 21.32 -9.79 -22.93
N LEU A 412 20.36 -9.49 -22.04
CA LEU A 412 19.13 -10.26 -21.95
C LEU A 412 18.19 -9.98 -23.14
N ARG A 413 18.15 -8.76 -23.68
CA ARG A 413 17.40 -8.42 -24.91
C ARG A 413 17.96 -9.19 -26.10
N ASP A 414 19.27 -9.18 -26.27
CA ASP A 414 19.93 -9.82 -27.40
C ASP A 414 19.77 -11.35 -27.32
N ALA A 415 19.83 -11.93 -26.11
CA ALA A 415 19.48 -13.34 -25.89
C ALA A 415 18.02 -13.67 -26.26
N ARG A 416 17.05 -12.79 -25.97
CA ARG A 416 15.65 -12.98 -26.42
C ARG A 416 15.55 -12.93 -27.95
N ALA A 417 16.19 -11.94 -28.58
CA ALA A 417 16.20 -11.77 -30.02
C ALA A 417 16.86 -12.94 -30.76
N GLU A 418 17.96 -13.49 -30.21
CA GLU A 418 18.64 -14.67 -30.77
C GLU A 418 17.75 -15.93 -30.71
N LYS A 419 16.92 -16.09 -29.68
CA LYS A 419 16.02 -17.25 -29.57
C LYS A 419 14.80 -17.18 -30.48
N ILE A 420 14.24 -16.00 -30.73
CA ILE A 420 13.06 -15.86 -31.61
C ILE A 420 13.41 -16.32 -33.03
N GLY A 421 12.60 -17.23 -33.58
CA GLY A 421 12.83 -17.87 -34.88
C GLY A 421 13.74 -19.10 -34.85
N GLN A 422 14.29 -19.49 -33.69
CA GLN A 422 15.11 -20.70 -33.55
C GLN A 422 14.32 -21.87 -32.92
N PRO A 423 14.66 -23.13 -33.26
CA PRO A 423 14.18 -24.29 -32.52
C PRO A 423 14.73 -24.28 -31.08
N ILE A 424 13.98 -24.86 -30.14
CA ILE A 424 14.47 -25.09 -28.78
C ILE A 424 15.48 -26.26 -28.75
N ASP A 425 16.77 -25.93 -28.53
CA ASP A 425 17.86 -26.90 -28.33
C ASP A 425 18.27 -26.95 -26.84
N VAL A 426 17.35 -27.37 -25.98
CA VAL A 426 17.58 -27.53 -24.54
C VAL A 426 17.22 -28.96 -24.13
N PRO A 427 18.09 -29.69 -23.41
CA PRO A 427 17.80 -31.05 -22.94
C PRO A 427 16.75 -31.02 -21.81
N LEU A 428 15.48 -30.99 -22.18
CA LEU A 428 14.35 -31.02 -21.25
C LEU A 428 14.29 -32.37 -20.52
N ARG A 429 14.31 -32.36 -19.19
CA ARG A 429 14.11 -33.54 -18.33
C ARG A 429 12.93 -33.33 -17.40
N SER A 430 11.89 -34.14 -17.54
CA SER A 430 10.73 -34.08 -16.65
C SER A 430 11.06 -34.50 -15.22
N ILE A 431 10.46 -33.82 -14.23
CA ILE A 431 10.53 -34.18 -12.81
C ILE A 431 9.84 -35.50 -12.46
N TYR A 432 9.02 -36.04 -13.38
CA TYR A 432 8.30 -37.30 -13.20
C TYR A 432 9.07 -38.53 -13.73
N GLY A 433 10.16 -38.31 -14.45
CA GLY A 433 10.90 -39.34 -15.19
C GLY A 433 10.34 -39.55 -16.60
N THR A 434 11.23 -39.58 -17.60
CA THR A 434 10.93 -39.80 -19.04
C THR A 434 9.70 -39.05 -19.57
N VAL A 435 9.83 -37.73 -19.73
CA VAL A 435 9.34 -37.10 -20.96
C VAL A 435 10.56 -36.99 -21.86
N ASP A 436 10.82 -38.04 -22.63
CA ASP A 436 11.85 -38.00 -23.65
C ASP A 436 11.32 -37.21 -24.85
N ARG A 437 11.72 -35.92 -24.83
CA ARG A 437 11.85 -34.98 -25.95
C ARG A 437 10.61 -34.16 -26.35
N ILE A 438 10.92 -32.96 -26.84
CA ILE A 438 10.03 -31.99 -27.52
C ILE A 438 9.24 -32.62 -28.67
N GLU A 439 9.74 -33.72 -29.25
CA GLU A 439 9.05 -34.53 -30.26
C GLU A 439 7.66 -35.02 -29.83
N GLN A 440 7.40 -35.20 -28.53
CA GLN A 440 6.05 -35.56 -28.05
C GLN A 440 5.04 -34.39 -28.09
N MET A 441 5.54 -33.16 -28.30
CA MET A 441 4.76 -31.93 -28.38
C MET A 441 4.69 -31.35 -29.80
N GLN A 442 5.32 -32.02 -30.78
CA GLN A 442 5.22 -31.62 -32.19
C GLN A 442 3.77 -31.75 -32.67
N GLY A 443 3.29 -30.72 -33.38
CA GLY A 443 1.89 -30.61 -33.80
C GLY A 443 1.05 -29.66 -32.95
N GLN A 444 1.52 -29.23 -31.78
CA GLN A 444 0.83 -28.30 -30.88
C GLN A 444 1.62 -27.00 -30.65
N VAL A 445 0.91 -25.90 -30.41
CA VAL A 445 1.47 -24.63 -29.92
C VAL A 445 1.84 -24.82 -28.45
N VAL A 446 3.13 -24.70 -28.12
CA VAL A 446 3.61 -25.00 -26.76
C VAL A 446 3.80 -23.72 -25.96
N LEU A 447 3.15 -23.65 -24.79
CA LEU A 447 3.30 -22.57 -23.83
C LEU A 447 4.24 -23.02 -22.71
N MET A 448 5.40 -22.37 -22.60
CA MET A 448 6.44 -22.73 -21.63
C MET A 448 6.61 -21.65 -20.56
N PRO A 449 5.77 -21.63 -19.50
CA PRO A 449 5.96 -20.73 -18.37
C PRO A 449 7.17 -21.15 -17.54
N PHE A 450 8.07 -20.20 -17.30
CA PHE A 450 9.19 -20.36 -16.40
C PHE A 450 8.77 -20.03 -14.97
N TRP A 451 8.95 -20.97 -14.04
CA TRP A 451 8.40 -20.88 -12.68
C TRP A 451 9.32 -21.43 -11.60
N SER A 452 9.07 -21.05 -10.34
CA SER A 452 9.76 -21.56 -9.16
C SER A 452 8.82 -21.56 -7.95
N THR A 453 8.98 -22.54 -7.06
CA THR A 453 8.31 -22.58 -5.74
C THR A 453 8.65 -21.36 -4.86
N ARG A 454 9.71 -20.63 -5.21
CA ARG A 454 10.24 -19.45 -4.51
C ARG A 454 9.81 -18.12 -5.16
N PHE A 455 9.00 -18.17 -6.22
CA PHE A 455 8.60 -16.98 -6.99
C PHE A 455 7.10 -16.98 -7.29
N GLU A 456 6.32 -16.44 -6.34
CA GLU A 456 4.85 -16.47 -6.34
C GLU A 456 4.22 -15.89 -7.62
N ASP A 457 4.72 -14.75 -8.13
CA ASP A 457 4.22 -14.11 -9.35
C ASP A 457 4.28 -15.02 -10.58
N SER A 458 5.23 -15.97 -10.63
CA SER A 458 5.31 -16.95 -11.74
C SER A 458 4.19 -17.98 -11.74
N LEU A 459 3.63 -18.27 -10.56
CA LEU A 459 2.55 -19.23 -10.39
C LEU A 459 1.19 -18.64 -10.79
N GLN A 460 1.01 -17.33 -10.60
CA GLN A 460 -0.24 -16.61 -10.91
C GLN A 460 -0.63 -16.66 -12.40
N LEU A 461 0.34 -16.83 -13.30
CA LEU A 461 0.09 -16.93 -14.75
C LEU A 461 -0.37 -18.34 -15.19
N ILE A 462 -0.08 -19.38 -14.42
CA ILE A 462 -0.34 -20.79 -14.80
C ILE A 462 -1.84 -21.06 -15.04
N PRO A 463 -2.79 -20.60 -14.20
CA PRO A 463 -4.22 -20.81 -14.45
C PRO A 463 -4.71 -20.21 -15.77
N THR A 464 -4.15 -19.06 -16.19
CA THR A 464 -4.48 -18.42 -17.48
C THR A 464 -3.97 -19.26 -18.66
N LEU A 465 -2.82 -19.90 -18.53
CA LEU A 465 -2.25 -20.79 -19.55
C LEU A 465 -3.02 -22.11 -19.65
N GLN A 466 -3.32 -22.74 -18.52
CA GLN A 466 -4.15 -23.96 -18.47
C GLN A 466 -5.58 -23.72 -19.00
N LYS A 467 -6.12 -22.51 -18.81
CA LYS A 467 -7.38 -22.12 -19.44
C LYS A 467 -7.29 -22.14 -20.98
N LEU A 468 -6.21 -21.61 -21.56
CA LEU A 468 -6.00 -21.66 -23.01
C LEU A 468 -5.83 -23.10 -23.52
N GLU A 469 -5.12 -23.95 -22.78
CA GLU A 469 -5.03 -25.40 -23.06
C GLU A 469 -6.41 -26.05 -23.07
N SER A 470 -7.27 -25.75 -22.08
CA SER A 470 -8.64 -26.29 -22.03
C SER A 470 -9.58 -25.78 -23.13
N GLU A 471 -9.30 -24.60 -23.70
CA GLU A 471 -10.05 -24.02 -24.82
C GLU A 471 -9.58 -24.56 -26.18
N PHE A 472 -8.32 -25.00 -26.28
CA PHE A 472 -7.68 -25.50 -27.50
C PHE A 472 -6.96 -26.86 -27.27
N PRO A 473 -7.66 -27.90 -26.76
CA PRO A 473 -7.02 -29.10 -26.20
C PRO A 473 -6.23 -29.95 -27.21
N ASP A 474 -6.62 -29.92 -28.49
CA ASP A 474 -5.90 -30.63 -29.55
C ASP A 474 -4.72 -29.79 -30.11
N ASP A 475 -4.74 -28.46 -29.93
CA ASP A 475 -3.86 -27.52 -30.62
C ASP A 475 -2.83 -26.82 -29.73
N VAL A 476 -3.02 -26.82 -28.40
CA VAL A 476 -2.19 -26.10 -27.41
C VAL A 476 -1.78 -27.05 -26.29
N SER A 477 -0.56 -26.91 -25.77
CA SER A 477 -0.12 -27.59 -24.54
C SER A 477 0.77 -26.70 -23.65
N VAL A 478 0.67 -26.86 -22.33
CA VAL A 478 1.44 -26.09 -21.34
C VAL A 478 2.47 -26.99 -20.64
N VAL A 479 3.75 -26.59 -20.70
CA VAL A 479 4.85 -27.27 -19.99
C VAL A 479 5.64 -26.29 -19.14
N GLY A 480 5.54 -26.44 -17.82
CA GLY A 480 6.25 -25.63 -16.85
C GLY A 480 7.76 -25.88 -16.85
N MET A 481 8.54 -24.82 -17.02
CA MET A 481 9.99 -24.82 -16.89
C MET A 481 10.38 -24.44 -15.47
N ASN A 482 10.56 -25.44 -14.61
CA ASN A 482 10.91 -25.22 -13.21
C ASN A 482 12.38 -24.80 -13.05
N LEU A 483 12.58 -23.76 -12.22
CA LEU A 483 13.85 -23.10 -11.95
C LEU A 483 14.45 -23.43 -10.58
N ASP A 484 13.87 -24.36 -9.82
CA ASP A 484 14.37 -24.69 -8.50
C ASP A 484 15.65 -25.55 -8.57
N PRO A 485 16.56 -25.47 -7.58
CA PRO A 485 17.78 -26.26 -7.55
C PRO A 485 17.53 -27.77 -7.62
N SER A 486 18.51 -28.52 -8.13
CA SER A 486 18.40 -29.96 -8.42
C SER A 486 18.26 -30.91 -7.21
N GLY A 487 17.91 -30.39 -6.04
CA GLY A 487 17.60 -31.14 -4.81
C GLY A 487 16.27 -30.76 -4.16
N ASP A 488 15.53 -29.79 -4.70
CA ASP A 488 14.25 -29.36 -4.14
C ASP A 488 13.13 -30.38 -4.46
N ASP A 489 12.24 -30.64 -3.49
CA ASP A 489 11.07 -31.53 -3.66
C ASP A 489 9.92 -30.80 -4.38
N VAL A 490 10.17 -30.42 -5.63
CA VAL A 490 9.19 -29.74 -6.50
C VAL A 490 7.93 -30.57 -6.64
N ARG A 491 8.05 -31.89 -6.78
CA ARG A 491 6.90 -32.81 -6.92
C ARG A 491 6.04 -32.86 -5.66
N GLY A 492 6.65 -33.00 -4.48
CA GLY A 492 5.93 -32.98 -3.22
C GLY A 492 5.33 -31.61 -2.88
N TRP A 493 5.95 -30.52 -3.35
CA TRP A 493 5.35 -29.19 -3.30
C TRP A 493 4.10 -29.08 -4.20
N MET A 494 4.21 -29.48 -5.48
CA MET A 494 3.09 -29.42 -6.43
C MET A 494 1.88 -30.23 -5.95
N SER A 495 2.12 -31.42 -5.41
CA SER A 495 1.08 -32.27 -4.83
C SER A 495 0.36 -31.61 -3.63
N LYS A 496 1.06 -30.82 -2.81
CA LYS A 496 0.45 -30.07 -1.69
C LYS A 496 -0.28 -28.80 -2.16
N ALA A 497 0.23 -28.18 -3.23
CA ALA A 497 -0.36 -26.99 -3.84
C ALA A 497 -1.57 -27.30 -4.75
N GLY A 498 -1.82 -28.58 -5.07
CA GLY A 498 -2.85 -28.98 -6.04
C GLY A 498 -2.51 -28.59 -7.49
N LEU A 499 -1.23 -28.41 -7.82
CA LEU A 499 -0.79 -27.92 -9.12
C LEU A 499 -0.55 -29.08 -10.11
N GLU A 500 -1.52 -29.31 -10.99
CA GLU A 500 -1.42 -30.30 -12.07
C GLU A 500 -0.84 -29.68 -13.34
N LEU A 501 0.49 -29.55 -13.39
CA LEU A 501 1.22 -29.00 -14.54
C LEU A 501 2.34 -29.96 -15.02
N PRO A 502 2.34 -30.40 -16.29
CA PRO A 502 3.49 -31.07 -16.89
C PRO A 502 4.76 -30.22 -16.72
N THR A 503 5.76 -30.74 -15.99
CA THR A 503 6.91 -29.93 -15.57
C THR A 503 8.24 -30.57 -15.95
N VAL A 504 9.14 -29.72 -16.45
CA VAL A 504 10.54 -29.97 -16.75
C VAL A 504 11.41 -29.23 -15.73
N ALA A 505 12.39 -29.91 -15.13
CA ALA A 505 13.40 -29.25 -14.32
C ALA A 505 14.58 -28.81 -15.19
N LEU A 506 14.91 -27.52 -15.13
CA LEU A 506 16.13 -27.00 -15.72
C LEU A 506 17.30 -27.30 -14.76
N GLN A 507 18.08 -28.34 -15.04
CA GLN A 507 19.14 -28.80 -14.14
C GLN A 507 20.15 -27.69 -13.82
N GLN A 508 20.30 -27.37 -12.53
CA GLN A 508 21.28 -26.40 -12.04
C GLN A 508 22.33 -27.08 -11.17
N ASN A 509 23.61 -26.78 -11.44
CA ASN A 509 24.62 -26.86 -10.39
C ASN A 509 24.40 -25.65 -9.46
N ALA A 510 24.19 -25.91 -8.17
CA ALA A 510 23.88 -24.86 -7.21
C ALA A 510 25.10 -23.98 -6.91
N ASP A 511 25.13 -22.79 -7.51
CA ASP A 511 25.79 -21.62 -6.92
C ASP A 511 24.68 -20.70 -6.41
N GLU A 512 24.50 -20.64 -5.09
CA GLU A 512 23.46 -19.84 -4.43
C GLU A 512 23.61 -18.32 -4.68
N SER A 513 24.75 -17.86 -5.21
CA SER A 513 24.95 -16.47 -5.61
C SER A 513 24.30 -16.12 -6.96
N VAL A 514 23.99 -17.12 -7.80
CA VAL A 514 23.44 -16.93 -9.15
C VAL A 514 21.91 -16.88 -9.10
N LYS A 515 21.35 -15.66 -9.10
CA LYS A 515 19.90 -15.42 -8.97
C LYS A 515 19.02 -15.89 -10.13
N VAL A 516 19.60 -16.31 -11.27
CA VAL A 516 18.85 -16.73 -12.47
C VAL A 516 19.53 -17.93 -13.13
N SER A 517 18.77 -18.99 -13.38
CA SER A 517 19.24 -20.20 -14.08
C SER A 517 20.02 -19.88 -15.36
N PRO A 518 21.17 -20.52 -15.63
CA PRO A 518 21.90 -20.35 -16.90
C PRO A 518 21.03 -20.62 -18.14
N VAL A 519 20.12 -21.59 -18.07
CA VAL A 519 19.17 -21.87 -19.16
C VAL A 519 18.16 -20.74 -19.30
N ALA A 520 17.64 -20.19 -18.21
CA ALA A 520 16.72 -19.06 -18.27
C ALA A 520 17.41 -17.78 -18.80
N ARG A 521 18.70 -17.56 -18.48
CA ARG A 521 19.49 -16.48 -19.09
C ARG A 521 19.64 -16.65 -20.62
N GLN A 522 19.68 -17.88 -21.15
CA GLN A 522 19.66 -18.10 -22.61
C GLN A 522 18.35 -17.69 -23.29
N PHE A 523 17.23 -17.64 -22.56
CA PHE A 523 15.97 -17.04 -23.02
C PHE A 523 15.84 -15.57 -22.57
N GLY A 524 16.93 -14.96 -22.09
CA GLY A 524 16.96 -13.58 -21.60
C GLY A 524 16.07 -13.31 -20.38
N MET A 525 15.91 -14.28 -19.47
CA MET A 525 15.20 -14.04 -18.21
C MET A 525 15.98 -13.08 -17.29
N GLY A 526 15.31 -12.02 -16.84
CA GLY A 526 15.82 -11.03 -15.88
C GLY A 526 15.19 -11.08 -14.48
N GLY A 527 14.54 -12.19 -14.09
CA GLY A 527 13.85 -12.31 -12.80
C GLY A 527 12.40 -11.79 -12.76
N ARG A 528 11.70 -11.82 -13.91
CA ARG A 528 10.26 -11.61 -14.04
C ARG A 528 9.58 -12.87 -14.58
N PRO A 529 8.26 -13.07 -14.39
CA PRO A 529 7.54 -14.19 -14.99
C PRO A 529 7.64 -14.10 -16.50
N MET A 530 7.92 -15.23 -17.14
CA MET A 530 8.13 -15.31 -18.59
C MET A 530 7.45 -16.56 -19.14
N THR A 531 6.75 -16.41 -20.26
CA THR A 531 6.26 -17.54 -21.06
C THR A 531 6.93 -17.50 -22.43
N VAL A 532 7.60 -18.59 -22.80
CA VAL A 532 8.11 -18.80 -24.16
C VAL A 532 7.06 -19.57 -24.94
N ILE A 533 6.69 -19.09 -26.12
CA ILE A 533 5.67 -19.68 -26.99
C ILE A 533 6.35 -20.29 -28.21
N LEU A 534 6.16 -21.60 -28.41
CA LEU A 534 6.59 -22.33 -29.60
C LEU A 534 5.43 -22.54 -30.58
N ASP A 535 5.74 -22.60 -31.87
CA ASP A 535 4.83 -23.15 -32.88
C ASP A 535 4.78 -24.70 -32.84
N ARG A 536 3.94 -25.27 -33.71
CA ARG A 536 3.78 -26.73 -33.90
C ARG A 536 5.06 -27.42 -34.37
N GLN A 537 6.05 -26.69 -34.85
CA GLN A 537 7.34 -27.19 -35.31
C GLN A 537 8.45 -27.06 -34.24
N GLY A 538 8.13 -26.52 -33.05
CA GLY A 538 9.06 -26.34 -31.94
C GLY A 538 9.95 -25.09 -32.06
N ILE A 539 9.62 -24.15 -32.95
CA ILE A 539 10.35 -22.90 -33.13
C ILE A 539 9.77 -21.83 -32.19
N VAL A 540 10.64 -21.12 -31.48
CA VAL A 540 10.23 -19.98 -30.63
C VAL A 540 9.62 -18.88 -31.51
N ARG A 541 8.34 -18.58 -31.28
CA ARG A 541 7.61 -17.51 -31.98
C ARG A 541 7.50 -16.24 -31.16
N LYS A 542 7.35 -16.35 -29.84
CA LYS A 542 7.27 -15.17 -28.96
C LYS A 542 7.76 -15.49 -27.56
N ILE A 543 8.26 -14.45 -26.88
CA ILE A 543 8.58 -14.47 -25.45
C ILE A 543 7.74 -13.35 -24.83
N LEU A 544 6.92 -13.70 -23.83
CA LEU A 544 5.98 -12.78 -23.17
C LEU A 544 6.30 -12.61 -21.68
N PHE A 545 6.13 -11.40 -21.17
CA PHE A 545 6.21 -11.07 -19.76
C PHE A 545 4.80 -10.76 -19.23
N GLY A 546 4.14 -11.75 -18.64
CA GLY A 546 2.72 -11.69 -18.23
C GLY A 546 1.77 -12.26 -19.29
N ASP A 547 0.51 -11.82 -19.23
CA ASP A 547 -0.62 -12.29 -20.06
C ASP A 547 -0.97 -11.38 -21.24
N GLN A 548 -0.35 -10.20 -21.34
CA GLN A 548 -0.62 -9.25 -22.42
C GLN A 548 -0.33 -9.87 -23.79
N ASN A 549 -1.28 -9.72 -24.72
CA ASN A 549 -1.26 -10.34 -26.05
C ASN A 549 -1.16 -11.88 -26.09
N LEU A 550 -1.21 -12.58 -24.95
CA LEU A 550 -1.06 -14.05 -24.87
C LEU A 550 -2.10 -14.76 -25.73
N ARG A 551 -3.40 -14.52 -25.46
CA ARG A 551 -4.51 -15.11 -26.22
C ARG A 551 -4.38 -14.85 -27.73
N ALA A 552 -4.22 -13.59 -28.12
CA ALA A 552 -4.12 -13.20 -29.53
C ALA A 552 -2.92 -13.84 -30.24
N THR A 553 -1.79 -14.04 -29.52
CA THR A 553 -0.62 -14.74 -30.05
C THR A 553 -0.92 -16.23 -30.26
N VAL A 554 -1.58 -16.89 -29.29
CA VAL A 554 -1.97 -18.30 -29.39
C VAL A 554 -2.98 -18.52 -30.51
N GLU A 555 -4.06 -17.74 -30.55
CA GLU A 555 -5.08 -17.81 -31.60
C GLU A 555 -4.49 -17.61 -32.99
N ALA A 556 -3.55 -16.66 -33.16
CA ALA A 556 -2.85 -16.46 -34.43
C ALA A 556 -2.01 -17.68 -34.84
N LEU A 557 -1.31 -18.35 -33.91
CA LEU A 557 -0.50 -19.53 -34.20
C LEU A 557 -1.36 -20.78 -34.48
N VAL A 558 -2.49 -20.94 -33.78
CA VAL A 558 -3.45 -22.02 -34.04
C VAL A 558 -4.09 -21.85 -35.43
N LEU A 559 -4.48 -20.63 -35.80
CA LEU A 559 -5.13 -20.33 -37.09
C LEU A 559 -4.18 -20.31 -38.30
N ALA A 560 -2.94 -19.84 -38.14
CA ALA A 560 -1.99 -19.71 -39.26
C ALA A 560 -1.65 -21.05 -39.94
N ASP A 561 -1.55 -22.13 -39.16
CA ASP A 561 -1.21 -23.46 -39.66
C ASP A 561 -2.43 -24.25 -40.16
N ALA A 562 -3.65 -23.92 -39.71
CA ALA A 562 -4.89 -24.51 -40.24
C ALA A 562 -5.09 -24.24 -41.75
N GLY A 563 -4.49 -23.17 -42.28
CA GLY A 563 -4.47 -22.86 -43.71
C GLY A 563 -3.47 -23.64 -44.56
N GLN A 564 -2.57 -24.42 -43.96
CA GLN A 564 -1.52 -25.19 -44.67
C GLN A 564 -1.81 -26.70 -44.78
N GLY A 565 -2.98 -27.16 -44.30
CA GLY A 565 -3.29 -28.58 -44.09
C GLY A 565 -4.44 -29.17 -44.92
N ASN A 566 -4.32 -29.24 -46.25
CA ASN A 566 -4.80 -30.39 -47.06
C ASN A 566 -4.24 -30.32 -48.51
N PRO A 567 -4.15 -31.46 -49.24
CA PRO A 567 -3.16 -31.69 -50.31
C PRO A 567 -3.46 -31.07 -51.67
#